data_AF-A0A662HDW0-F1
#
_entry.id   AF-A0A662HDW0-F1
#
_cell.length_a   1.000
_cell.length_b   1.000
_cell.length_c   1.000
_cell.angle_alpha   90.00
_cell.angle_beta   90.00
_cell.angle_gamma   90.00
#
_symmetry.space_group_name_H-M   'P 1'
#
loop_
_entity.id
_entity.type
_entity.pdbx_description
1 polymer ?
#
loop_
_entity_poly.entity_id
_entity_poly.type
_entity_poly.pdbx_seq_one_letter_code
_entity_poly.pdbx_strand_id
1 'polypeptide(L)'
;MLKKGQKGLFEEHIENLSRIAPSIVKISLRNEVVITHGNAPQVGFIYYQQEISAGRAPFMPLHACVAMSQGLIGYMLQQSITQAAKTMGVHIEVVSLISRVLVEKDDPAFKTPT
;
A
#
# COMPACT_ATOMS: atom_id res chain seq x y z
N MET A 1 5.34 -4.89 -5.12
CA MET A 1 4.34 -5.64 -4.32
C MET A 1 4.77 -7.09 -4.19
N LEU A 2 4.21 -7.78 -3.20
CA LEU A 2 4.54 -9.16 -2.85
C LEU A 2 4.57 -10.06 -4.09
N LYS A 3 5.64 -10.84 -4.26
CA LYS A 3 5.77 -11.84 -5.31
C LYS A 3 5.39 -13.21 -4.78
N LYS A 4 4.99 -14.10 -5.69
CA LYS A 4 4.68 -15.49 -5.38
C LYS A 4 5.87 -16.14 -4.64
N GLY A 5 5.60 -16.70 -3.46
CA GLY A 5 6.61 -17.37 -2.62
C GLY A 5 7.28 -16.50 -1.54
N GLN A 6 7.03 -15.18 -1.52
CA GLN A 6 7.50 -14.31 -0.44
C GLN A 6 6.60 -14.37 0.79
N LYS A 7 7.18 -14.09 1.96
CA LYS A 7 6.50 -14.22 3.26
C LYS A 7 5.71 -12.98 3.69
N GLY A 8 5.93 -11.84 3.05
CA GLY A 8 5.30 -10.58 3.44
C GLY A 8 6.13 -9.77 4.42
N LEU A 9 7.45 -9.98 4.44
CA LEU A 9 8.34 -9.18 5.26
C LEU A 9 8.45 -7.77 4.69
N PHE A 10 8.64 -6.79 5.57
CA PHE A 10 8.77 -5.39 5.17
C PHE A 10 9.91 -5.20 4.16
N GLU A 11 11.04 -5.88 4.38
CA GLU A 11 12.22 -5.83 3.53
C GLU A 11 11.95 -6.41 2.14
N GLU A 12 11.16 -7.48 2.04
CA GLU A 12 10.74 -8.05 0.75
C GLU A 12 9.88 -7.05 -0.03
N HIS A 13 9.04 -6.28 0.65
CA HIS A 13 8.26 -5.21 0.01
C HIS A 13 9.17 -4.10 -0.52
N ILE A 14 10.11 -3.62 0.29
CA ILE A 14 11.07 -2.59 -0.13
C ILE A 14 11.95 -3.06 -1.29
N GLU A 15 12.46 -4.29 -1.26
CA GLU A 15 13.28 -4.84 -2.34
C GLU A 15 12.50 -4.94 -3.66
N ASN A 16 11.22 -5.33 -3.60
CA ASN A 16 10.39 -5.35 -4.79
C ASN A 16 10.11 -3.95 -5.34
N LEU A 17 9.90 -2.97 -4.45
CA LEU A 17 9.63 -1.60 -4.84
C LEU A 17 10.87 -0.89 -5.39
N SER A 18 12.05 -1.14 -4.81
CA SER A 18 13.32 -0.56 -5.28
C SER A 18 13.65 -0.96 -6.72
N ARG A 19 13.24 -2.17 -7.14
CA ARG A 19 13.40 -2.64 -8.53
C ARG A 19 12.54 -1.88 -9.54
N ILE A 20 11.35 -1.41 -9.14
CA ILE A 20 10.42 -0.72 -10.05
C ILE A 20 10.49 0.80 -9.95
N ALA A 21 10.94 1.33 -8.80
CA ALA A 21 10.99 2.75 -8.51
C ALA A 21 11.76 3.56 -9.57
N PRO A 22 12.94 3.15 -10.09
CA PRO A 22 13.62 3.89 -11.14
C PRO A 22 12.79 4.07 -12.42
N SER A 23 11.96 3.09 -12.78
CA SER A 23 11.06 3.19 -13.94
C SER A 23 9.96 4.21 -13.70
N ILE A 24 9.41 4.25 -12.47
CA ILE A 24 8.42 5.25 -12.07
C ILE A 24 9.02 6.65 -12.15
N VAL A 25 10.23 6.84 -11.61
CA VAL A 25 10.96 8.12 -11.70
C VAL A 25 11.13 8.54 -13.15
N LYS A 26 11.58 7.65 -14.04
CA LYS A 26 11.75 7.98 -15.46
C LYS A 26 10.46 8.43 -16.13
N ILE A 27 9.33 7.79 -15.80
CA ILE A 27 8.02 8.16 -16.32
C ILE A 27 7.61 9.55 -15.80
N SER A 28 7.85 9.82 -14.51
CA SER A 28 7.44 11.10 -13.89
C SER A 28 8.26 12.31 -14.37
N LEU A 29 9.44 12.11 -14.98
CA LEU A 29 10.21 13.22 -15.57
C LEU A 29 9.53 13.88 -16.78
N ARG A 30 8.53 13.23 -17.38
CA ARG A 30 7.84 13.72 -18.59
C ARG A 30 6.33 13.75 -18.44
N ASN A 31 5.79 13.31 -17.30
CA ASN A 31 4.36 13.13 -17.09
C ASN A 31 4.00 13.49 -15.65
N GLU A 32 2.80 14.00 -15.45
CA GLU A 32 2.15 13.97 -14.14
C GLU A 32 1.67 12.54 -13.88
N VAL A 33 2.10 11.95 -12.77
CA VAL A 33 1.87 10.53 -12.50
C VAL A 33 0.99 10.36 -11.28
N VAL A 34 -0.13 9.67 -11.47
CA VAL A 34 -0.96 9.14 -10.38
C VAL A 34 -0.70 7.65 -10.26
N ILE A 35 -0.38 7.20 -9.04
CA ILE A 35 -0.12 5.79 -8.75
C ILE A 35 -1.25 5.28 -7.86
N THR A 36 -1.88 4.19 -8.30
CA THR A 36 -2.81 3.41 -7.47
C THR A 36 -2.18 2.08 -7.11
N HIS A 37 -2.74 1.42 -6.09
CA HIS A 37 -2.19 0.18 -5.58
C HIS A 37 -3.31 -0.70 -5.00
N GLY A 38 -3.20 -2.02 -5.18
CA GLY A 38 -3.97 -2.99 -4.40
C GLY A 38 -3.44 -3.11 -2.97
N ASN A 39 -4.21 -3.73 -2.08
CA ASN A 39 -3.83 -3.89 -0.67
C ASN A 39 -4.16 -5.28 -0.09
N ALA A 40 -4.68 -6.22 -0.89
CA ALA A 40 -5.27 -7.47 -0.37
C ALA A 40 -4.34 -8.26 0.58
N PRO A 41 -3.07 -8.55 0.25
CA PRO A 41 -2.17 -9.22 1.20
C PRO A 41 -1.93 -8.40 2.48
N GLN A 42 -1.77 -7.08 2.35
CA GLN A 42 -1.41 -6.20 3.46
C GLN A 42 -2.57 -5.99 4.42
N VAL A 43 -3.78 -5.75 3.90
CA VAL A 43 -4.97 -5.60 4.73
C VAL A 43 -5.32 -6.92 5.41
N GLY A 44 -5.16 -8.05 4.72
CA GLY A 44 -5.35 -9.38 5.33
C GLY A 44 -4.42 -9.60 6.51
N PHE A 45 -3.13 -9.27 6.36
CA PHE A 45 -2.16 -9.38 7.46
C PHE A 45 -2.45 -8.40 8.62
N ILE A 46 -2.85 -7.17 8.33
CA ILE A 46 -3.24 -6.18 9.36
C ILE A 46 -4.50 -6.65 10.10
N TYR A 47 -5.48 -7.19 9.38
CA TYR A 47 -6.71 -7.70 9.98
C TYR A 47 -6.44 -8.94 10.86
N TYR A 48 -5.61 -9.87 10.38
CA TYR A 48 -5.16 -11.01 11.18
C TYR A 48 -4.46 -10.56 12.48
N GLN A 49 -3.68 -9.47 12.45
CA GLN A 49 -3.10 -8.89 13.66
C GLN A 49 -4.18 -8.38 14.64
N GLN A 50 -5.31 -7.84 14.15
CA GLN A 50 -6.44 -7.48 15.00
C GLN A 50 -7.06 -8.72 15.67
N GLU A 51 -7.21 -9.81 14.92
CA GLU A 51 -7.77 -11.06 15.43
C GLU A 51 -6.91 -11.68 16.54
N ILE A 52 -5.60 -11.79 16.34
CA ILE A 52 -4.70 -12.38 17.35
C ILE A 52 -4.46 -11.47 18.57
N SER A 53 -4.73 -10.17 18.45
CA SER A 53 -4.63 -9.21 19.55
C SER A 53 -5.96 -8.96 20.27
N ALA A 54 -7.03 -9.64 19.85
CA ALA A 54 -8.33 -9.55 20.48
C ALA A 54 -8.25 -9.82 22.00
N GLY A 55 -8.87 -8.94 22.80
CA GLY A 55 -8.81 -8.99 24.26
C GLY A 55 -7.51 -8.47 24.88
N ARG A 56 -6.51 -8.09 24.07
CA ARG A 56 -5.26 -7.45 24.52
C ARG A 56 -5.13 -6.01 24.03
N ALA A 57 -5.75 -5.69 22.90
CA ALA A 57 -5.83 -4.36 22.33
C ALA A 57 -7.26 -4.07 21.82
N PRO A 58 -7.66 -2.79 21.70
CA PRO A 58 -8.91 -2.42 21.05
C PRO A 58 -8.94 -2.90 19.59
N PHE A 59 -10.04 -3.56 19.20
CA PHE A 59 -10.23 -4.09 17.86
C PHE A 59 -10.57 -2.98 16.86
N MET A 60 -9.93 -3.00 15.69
CA MET A 60 -10.21 -2.05 14.61
C MET A 60 -11.09 -2.69 13.51
N PRO A 61 -12.11 -1.98 13.01
CA PRO A 61 -12.94 -2.49 11.92
C PRO A 61 -12.15 -2.59 10.61
N LEU A 62 -12.63 -3.42 9.67
CA LEU A 62 -11.93 -3.70 8.41
C LEU A 62 -11.61 -2.43 7.61
N HIS A 63 -12.51 -1.46 7.54
CA HIS A 63 -12.25 -0.19 6.84
C HIS A 63 -11.10 0.63 7.46
N ALA A 64 -10.90 0.54 8.78
CA ALA A 64 -9.76 1.15 9.45
C ALA A 64 -8.45 0.40 9.14
N CYS A 65 -8.50 -0.94 9.09
CA CYS A 65 -7.38 -1.77 8.63
C CYS A 65 -7.00 -1.45 7.17
N VAL A 66 -7.98 -1.20 6.30
CA VAL A 66 -7.74 -0.71 4.94
C VAL A 66 -7.01 0.64 4.98
N ALA A 67 -7.44 1.59 5.80
CA ALA A 67 -6.75 2.89 5.93
C ALA A 67 -5.30 2.72 6.43
N MET A 68 -5.06 1.85 7.42
CA MET A 68 -3.71 1.51 7.88
C MET A 68 -2.85 0.93 6.74
N SER A 69 -3.43 0.04 5.93
CA SER A 69 -2.73 -0.56 4.78
C SER A 69 -2.33 0.48 3.73
N GLN A 70 -3.15 1.51 3.50
CA GLN A 70 -2.82 2.62 2.60
C GLN A 70 -1.62 3.42 3.13
N GLY A 71 -1.60 3.72 4.44
CA GLY A 71 -0.46 4.39 5.08
C GLY A 71 0.83 3.58 4.95
N LEU A 72 0.78 2.28 5.25
CA LEU A 72 1.93 1.38 5.15
C LEU A 72 2.47 1.28 3.71
N ILE A 73 1.59 1.04 2.73
CA ILE A 73 1.99 0.89 1.32
C ILE A 73 2.48 2.22 0.75
N GLY A 74 1.76 3.31 1.04
CA GLY A 74 2.13 4.67 0.64
C GLY A 74 3.50 5.07 1.17
N TYR A 75 3.78 4.78 2.45
CA TYR A 75 5.09 4.98 3.05
C TYR A 75 6.20 4.23 2.29
N MET A 76 6.01 2.94 2.03
CA MET A 76 7.01 2.13 1.31
C MET A 76 7.23 2.63 -0.13
N LEU A 77 6.17 3.04 -0.82
CA LEU A 77 6.25 3.63 -2.16
C LEU A 77 7.02 4.94 -2.15
N GLN A 78 6.66 5.87 -1.26
CA GLN A 78 7.33 7.16 -1.12
C GLN A 78 8.82 6.98 -0.82
N GLN A 79 9.17 6.12 0.12
CA GLN A 79 10.56 5.79 0.46
C GLN A 79 11.32 5.29 -0.78
N SER A 80 10.77 4.31 -1.49
CA SER A 80 11.44 3.67 -2.63
C SER A 80 11.61 4.62 -3.82
N ILE A 81 10.59 5.40 -4.14
CA ILE A 81 10.60 6.36 -5.25
C ILE A 81 11.54 7.53 -4.95
N THR A 82 11.47 8.09 -3.74
CA THR A 82 12.35 9.18 -3.30
C THR A 82 13.81 8.73 -3.31
N GLN A 83 14.10 7.52 -2.82
CA GLN A 83 15.45 6.97 -2.85
C GLN A 83 15.95 6.76 -4.28
N ALA A 84 15.12 6.24 -5.19
CA ALA A 84 15.49 6.07 -6.59
C ALA A 84 15.79 7.41 -7.27
N ALA A 85 14.96 8.44 -7.04
CA ALA A 85 15.18 9.77 -7.58
C ALA A 85 16.48 10.40 -7.08
N LYS A 86 16.75 10.28 -5.77
CA LYS A 86 18.02 10.71 -5.16
C LYS A 86 19.21 10.04 -5.82
N THR A 87 19.17 8.72 -6.01
CA THR A 87 20.24 7.96 -6.68
C THR A 87 20.42 8.38 -8.14
N MET A 88 19.34 8.80 -8.82
CA MET A 88 19.38 9.30 -10.19
C MET A 88 19.75 10.79 -10.31
N GLY A 89 19.97 11.49 -9.20
CA GLY A 89 20.30 12.91 -9.19
C GLY A 89 19.16 13.83 -9.64
N VAL A 90 17.91 13.39 -9.48
CA VAL A 90 16.72 14.18 -9.82
C VAL A 90 15.87 14.46 -8.59
N HIS A 91 15.16 15.58 -8.61
CA HIS A 91 14.21 15.93 -7.56
C HIS A 91 12.79 15.62 -8.04
N ILE A 92 12.06 14.82 -7.27
CA ILE A 92 10.63 14.58 -7.47
C ILE A 92 9.94 14.64 -6.10
N GLU A 93 8.76 15.25 -6.07
CA GLU A 93 7.92 15.24 -4.89
C GLU A 93 6.96 14.06 -4.97
N VAL A 94 6.83 13.32 -3.86
CA VAL A 94 5.97 12.14 -3.79
C VAL A 94 5.11 12.23 -2.53
N VAL A 95 3.80 12.22 -2.70
CA VAL A 95 2.82 12.25 -1.62
C VAL A 95 1.92 11.02 -1.70
N SER A 96 1.58 10.46 -0.54
CA SER A 96 0.53 9.45 -0.42
C SER A 96 -0.70 10.07 0.23
N LEU A 97 -1.87 9.79 -0.34
CA LEU A 97 -3.14 10.33 0.15
C LEU A 97 -4.04 9.20 0.62
N ILE A 98 -4.50 9.29 1.87
CA ILE A 98 -5.55 8.41 2.36
C ILE A 98 -6.83 8.72 1.56
N SER A 99 -7.36 7.68 0.94
CA SER A 99 -8.48 7.78 0.02
C SER A 99 -9.68 7.00 0.54
N ARG A 100 -10.86 7.62 0.47
CA ARG A 100 -12.16 6.97 0.72
C ARG A 100 -12.89 6.82 -0.59
N VAL A 101 -13.52 5.67 -0.78
CA VAL A 101 -14.36 5.39 -1.95
C VAL A 101 -15.78 5.23 -1.46
N LEU A 102 -16.71 5.97 -2.07
CA LEU A 102 -18.14 5.78 -1.83
C LEU A 102 -18.58 4.50 -2.54
N VAL A 103 -19.38 3.70 -1.84
CA VAL A 103 -19.99 2.49 -2.38
C VAL A 103 -21.47 2.49 -2.06
N GLU A 104 -22.26 1.81 -2.87
CA GLU A 104 -23.70 1.64 -2.62
C GLU A 104 -23.92 0.82 -1.35
N LYS A 105 -24.75 1.32 -0.43
CA LYS A 105 -24.99 0.63 0.85
C LYS A 105 -25.56 -0.78 0.65
N ASP A 106 -26.38 -0.95 -0.38
CA ASP A 106 -27.11 -2.18 -0.67
C ASP A 106 -26.45 -3.00 -1.79
N ASP A 107 -25.15 -2.76 -2.06
CA ASP A 107 -24.39 -3.49 -3.07
C ASP A 107 -24.49 -5.01 -2.84
N PRO A 108 -24.89 -5.81 -3.85
CA PRO A 108 -24.99 -7.27 -3.73
C PRO A 108 -23.71 -7.95 -3.22
N ALA A 109 -22.53 -7.34 -3.42
CA ALA A 109 -21.26 -7.84 -2.92
C ALA A 109 -21.25 -8.02 -1.39
N PHE A 110 -22.03 -7.23 -0.64
CA PHE A 110 -22.15 -7.39 0.81
C PHE A 110 -22.92 -8.65 1.23
N LYS A 111 -23.74 -9.23 0.34
CA LYS A 111 -24.51 -10.46 0.62
C LYS A 111 -23.67 -11.72 0.46
N THR A 112 -22.65 -11.67 -0.39
CA THR A 112 -21.72 -12.78 -0.64
C THR A 112 -20.29 -12.26 -0.58
N PRO A 113 -19.72 -12.06 0.62
CA PRO A 113 -18.33 -11.62 0.76
C PRO A 113 -17.38 -12.60 0.09
N THR A 114 -16.45 -12.08 -0.72
CA THR A 114 -15.39 -12.85 -1.41
C THR A 114 -14.04 -12.68 -0.75
#